data_AF-A0A537NYK0-F1
#
_entry.id   AF-A0A537NYK0-F1
#
_cell.length_a   1.000
_cell.length_b   1.000
_cell.length_c   1.000
_cell.angle_alpha   90.00
_cell.angle_beta   90.00
_cell.angle_gamma   90.00
#
_symmetry.space_group_name_H-M   'P 1'
#
loop_
_entity.id
_entity.type
_entity.pdbx_description
1 polymer ?
#
loop_
_entity_poly.entity_id
_entity_poly.type
_entity_poly.pdbx_seq_one_letter_code
_entity_poly.pdbx_strand_id
1 'polypeptide(L)'
;MGKTAKRVVKKATVKKPIAKPAARRPVKPSQRGKTAAAASGNKERFTLHGFALSGPTYTVALMLSLCRHPFSYIHVNLREGAHKQPDYLVKNRYGQV
;
A
#
# COMPACT_ATOMS: atom_id res chain seq x y z
N MET A 1 -55.72 31.34 13.21
CA MET A 1 -55.36 30.76 11.90
C MET A 1 -54.83 29.35 12.13
N GLY A 2 -55.64 28.34 11.80
CA GLY A 2 -55.27 26.94 11.94
C GLY A 2 -55.07 26.27 10.59
N LYS A 3 -54.19 25.26 10.56
CA LYS A 3 -54.33 23.93 9.92
C LYS A 3 -53.01 23.45 9.32
N THR A 4 -52.46 22.44 9.97
CA THR A 4 -51.60 21.40 9.43
C THR A 4 -52.34 20.58 8.36
N ALA A 5 -51.58 19.99 7.42
CA ALA A 5 -51.74 18.64 6.86
C ALA A 5 -51.91 18.49 5.32
N LYS A 6 -51.02 17.63 4.79
CA LYS A 6 -51.26 16.46 3.92
C LYS A 6 -51.18 16.59 2.38
N ARG A 7 -50.42 15.58 1.86
CA ARG A 7 -50.60 14.84 0.58
C ARG A 7 -49.97 15.54 -0.64
N VAL A 8 -49.33 14.89 -1.63
CA VAL A 8 -49.55 13.58 -2.28
C VAL A 8 -48.26 13.15 -3.00
N VAL A 9 -47.95 11.85 -2.94
CA VAL A 9 -47.00 11.12 -3.81
C VAL A 9 -47.48 11.12 -5.27
N LYS A 10 -46.62 11.49 -6.23
CA LYS A 10 -46.76 11.00 -7.61
C LYS A 10 -45.44 10.40 -8.09
N LYS A 11 -45.52 9.11 -8.39
CA LYS A 11 -44.51 8.26 -9.03
C LYS A 11 -44.79 8.23 -10.54
N ALA A 12 -43.77 7.82 -11.30
CA ALA A 12 -43.75 7.58 -12.75
C ALA A 12 -43.55 8.87 -13.59
N THR A 13 -42.67 8.93 -14.59
CA THR A 13 -42.45 7.92 -15.62
C THR A 13 -41.11 8.16 -16.34
N VAL A 14 -40.53 7.06 -16.80
CA VAL A 14 -39.34 6.92 -17.67
C VAL A 14 -39.35 7.87 -18.87
N LYS A 15 -38.18 8.46 -19.21
CA LYS A 15 -37.69 8.69 -20.58
C LYS A 15 -36.23 9.19 -20.57
N LYS A 16 -35.31 8.32 -21.01
CA LYS A 16 -34.05 8.67 -21.70
C LYS A 16 -34.38 8.69 -23.20
N PRO A 17 -33.75 9.53 -24.04
CA PRO A 17 -32.46 9.11 -24.61
C PRO A 17 -31.43 10.22 -24.97
N ILE A 18 -30.16 9.78 -24.97
CA ILE A 18 -29.04 10.11 -25.89
C ILE A 18 -28.45 11.53 -25.88
N ALA A 19 -27.22 11.62 -25.34
CA ALA A 19 -26.06 12.17 -26.04
C ALA A 19 -24.75 11.56 -25.47
N LYS A 20 -23.93 10.97 -26.34
CA LYS A 20 -22.50 10.62 -26.18
C LYS A 20 -21.73 11.41 -27.27
N PRO A 21 -20.39 11.56 -27.30
CA PRO A 21 -19.36 10.98 -26.41
C PRO A 21 -18.27 12.01 -25.96
N ALA A 22 -17.68 11.82 -24.78
CA ALA A 22 -16.36 12.40 -24.49
C ALA A 22 -15.47 11.26 -23.98
N ALA A 23 -14.61 10.77 -24.87
CA ALA A 23 -13.70 9.66 -24.64
C ALA A 23 -12.69 10.00 -23.55
N ARG A 24 -12.92 9.56 -22.32
CA ARG A 24 -11.86 9.46 -21.31
C ARG A 24 -11.02 8.23 -21.64
N ARG A 25 -9.81 8.44 -22.14
CA ARG A 25 -8.78 7.39 -22.32
C ARG A 25 -8.63 6.65 -21.00
N PRO A 26 -8.71 5.30 -20.96
CA PRO A 26 -8.35 4.57 -19.76
C PRO A 26 -6.84 4.71 -19.57
N VAL A 27 -6.42 5.44 -18.54
CA VAL A 27 -5.03 5.40 -18.08
C VAL A 27 -4.79 4.03 -17.46
N LYS A 28 -4.13 3.16 -18.24
CA LYS A 28 -3.64 1.86 -17.79
C LYS A 28 -2.81 2.10 -16.52
N PRO A 29 -3.09 1.44 -15.38
CA PRO A 29 -2.23 1.54 -14.22
C PRO A 29 -0.83 1.06 -14.65
N SER A 30 0.13 1.98 -14.54
CA SER A 30 1.54 1.72 -14.75
C SER A 30 1.92 0.49 -13.95
N GLN A 31 2.28 -0.59 -14.64
CA GLN A 31 2.92 -1.73 -14.02
C GLN A 31 4.31 -1.25 -13.58
N ARG A 32 4.38 -0.66 -12.38
CA ARG A 32 5.63 -0.45 -11.67
C ARG A 32 6.25 -1.84 -11.55
N GLY A 33 7.37 -2.01 -12.28
CA GLY A 33 7.89 -3.29 -12.71
C GLY A 33 7.86 -4.36 -11.63
N LYS A 34 7.28 -5.51 -11.97
CA LYS A 34 7.69 -6.77 -11.39
C LYS A 34 9.15 -6.99 -11.81
N THR A 35 10.11 -6.57 -10.99
CA THR A 35 11.46 -7.14 -11.06
C THR A 35 11.38 -8.50 -10.38
N ALA A 36 10.93 -9.51 -11.14
CA ALA A 36 10.96 -10.89 -10.71
C ALA A 36 12.17 -11.61 -11.32
N ALA A 37 12.96 -12.19 -10.43
CA ALA A 37 13.80 -13.37 -10.61
C ALA A 37 15.17 -13.21 -11.31
N ALA A 38 16.22 -13.09 -10.49
CA ALA A 38 17.37 -13.97 -10.62
C ALA A 38 17.24 -15.09 -9.56
N ALA A 39 17.54 -16.31 -9.97
CA ALA A 39 16.99 -17.54 -9.41
C ALA A 39 17.64 -18.03 -8.09
N SER A 40 16.76 -18.66 -7.31
CA SER A 40 16.92 -19.68 -6.26
C SER A 40 18.32 -20.20 -5.92
N GLY A 41 18.67 -20.07 -4.63
CA GLY A 41 19.74 -20.83 -4.00
C GLY A 41 19.81 -20.73 -2.47
N ASN A 42 19.16 -19.75 -1.86
CA ASN A 42 19.04 -19.67 -0.41
C ASN A 42 17.61 -19.26 -0.08
N LYS A 43 16.89 -20.09 0.69
CA LYS A 43 15.69 -19.63 1.43
C LYS A 43 16.11 -18.35 2.12
N GLU A 44 15.36 -17.27 1.96
CA GLU A 44 15.75 -15.94 2.42
C GLU A 44 16.05 -15.98 3.91
N ARG A 45 17.32 -16.23 4.24
CA ARG A 45 17.78 -16.49 5.62
C ARG A 45 17.64 -15.24 6.46
N PHE A 46 17.72 -14.10 5.80
CA PHE A 46 17.69 -12.79 6.42
C PHE A 46 16.37 -12.11 6.07
N THR A 47 15.74 -11.56 7.10
CA THR A 47 14.60 -10.66 6.95
C THR A 47 15.03 -9.30 7.47
N LEU A 48 15.15 -8.34 6.56
CA LEU A 48 15.46 -6.95 6.86
C LEU A 48 14.16 -6.23 7.18
N HIS A 49 13.96 -5.94 8.47
CA HIS A 49 12.93 -5.00 8.90
C HIS A 49 13.49 -3.59 8.87
N GLY A 50 12.88 -2.68 8.11
CA GLY A 50 13.36 -1.31 8.11
C GLY A 50 12.50 -0.33 7.33
N PHE A 51 13.00 0.88 7.17
CA PHE A 51 12.32 1.96 6.45
C PHE A 51 13.17 2.39 5.24
N ALA A 52 12.55 2.53 4.07
CA ALA A 52 13.28 2.70 2.82
C ALA A 52 14.16 3.97 2.77
N LEU A 53 13.84 5.00 3.55
CA LEU A 53 14.63 6.24 3.66
C LEU A 53 15.55 6.27 4.89
N SER A 54 15.64 5.17 5.64
CA SER A 54 16.57 5.05 6.77
C SER A 54 17.98 4.73 6.27
N GLY A 55 18.96 5.55 6.66
CA GLY A 55 20.37 5.31 6.37
C GLY A 55 20.87 3.95 6.86
N PRO A 56 20.63 3.58 8.14
CA PRO A 56 20.96 2.25 8.67
C PRO A 56 20.35 1.09 7.89
N THR A 57 19.08 1.21 7.48
CA THR A 57 18.44 0.16 6.67
C THR A 57 19.14 0.02 5.30
N TYR A 58 19.54 1.14 4.68
CA TYR A 58 20.26 1.12 3.41
C TYR A 58 21.64 0.46 3.51
N THR A 59 22.41 0.75 4.56
CA THR A 59 23.76 0.15 4.71
C THR A 59 23.69 -1.37 4.86
N VAL A 60 22.70 -1.89 5.60
CA VAL A 60 22.47 -3.34 5.74
C VAL A 60 21.99 -3.96 4.43
N ALA A 61 21.02 -3.34 3.75
CA ALA A 61 20.56 -3.81 2.45
C ALA A 61 21.68 -3.84 1.41
N LEU A 62 22.54 -2.82 1.41
CA LEU A 62 23.71 -2.72 0.54
C LEU A 62 24.71 -3.85 0.86
N MET A 63 25.02 -4.06 2.14
CA MET A 63 25.92 -5.13 2.57
C MET A 63 25.41 -6.50 2.11
N LEU A 64 24.13 -6.81 2.34
CA LEU A 64 23.54 -8.08 1.91
C LEU A 64 23.57 -8.25 0.38
N SER A 65 23.34 -7.15 -0.36
CA SER A 65 23.42 -7.14 -1.82
C SER A 65 24.84 -7.38 -2.32
N LEU A 66 25.85 -6.73 -1.72
CA LEU A 66 27.27 -6.88 -2.08
C LEU A 66 27.77 -8.30 -1.76
N CYS A 67 27.34 -8.87 -0.65
CA CYS A 67 27.63 -10.25 -0.27
C CYS A 67 26.82 -11.30 -1.07
N ARG A 68 25.94 -10.86 -1.99
CA ARG A 68 25.08 -11.74 -2.81
C ARG A 68 24.21 -12.67 -1.95
N HIS A 69 23.79 -12.20 -0.78
CA HIS A 69 22.86 -12.92 0.08
C HIS A 69 21.42 -12.50 -0.20
N PRO A 70 20.51 -13.43 -0.55
CA PRO A 70 19.11 -13.10 -0.70
C PRO A 70 18.48 -12.79 0.66
N PHE A 71 17.63 -11.76 0.70
CA PHE A 71 16.97 -11.30 1.93
C PHE A 71 15.57 -10.76 1.64
N SER A 72 14.66 -11.04 2.59
CA SER A 72 13.30 -10.51 2.55
C SER A 72 13.28 -9.12 3.16
N TYR A 73 12.54 -8.19 2.56
CA TYR A 73 12.37 -6.85 3.11
C TYR A 73 10.96 -6.68 3.66
N ILE A 74 10.86 -6.32 4.94
CA ILE A 74 9.60 -5.96 5.59
C ILE A 74 9.66 -4.47 5.93
N HIS A 75 8.80 -3.71 5.27
CA HIS A 75 8.71 -2.27 5.49
C HIS A 75 8.06 -1.98 6.85
N VAL A 76 8.78 -1.24 7.70
CA VAL A 76 8.27 -0.76 8.98
C VAL A 76 7.80 0.68 8.80
N ASN A 77 6.49 0.88 8.92
CA ASN A 77 5.91 2.22 8.82
C ASN A 77 6.23 3.03 10.08
N LEU A 78 7.22 3.93 9.98
CA LEU A 78 7.62 4.78 11.10
C LEU A 78 6.57 5.83 11.44
N ARG A 79 5.79 6.30 10.46
CA ARG A 79 4.75 7.31 10.65
C ARG A 79 3.59 6.76 11.48
N GLU A 80 3.19 5.53 11.21
CA GLU A 80 2.14 4.82 11.98
C GLU A 80 2.66 4.26 13.31
N GLY A 81 3.96 4.41 13.60
CA GLY A 81 4.55 3.94 14.85
C GLY A 81 4.72 2.42 14.92
N ALA A 82 4.81 1.73 13.78
CA ALA A 82 4.97 0.26 13.75
C ALA A 82 6.22 -0.23 14.52
N HIS A 83 7.26 0.59 14.60
CA HIS A 83 8.49 0.35 15.36
C HIS A 83 8.31 0.38 16.89
N LYS A 84 7.17 0.88 17.39
CA LYS A 84 6.83 0.92 18.82
C LYS A 84 5.84 -0.18 19.22
N GLN A 85 5.31 -0.92 18.25
CA GLN A 85 4.37 -1.99 18.53
C GLN A 85 5.10 -3.14 19.26
N PRO A 86 4.42 -3.84 20.17
CA PRO A 86 5.02 -4.92 20.94
C PRO A 86 5.65 -5.98 20.02
N ASP A 87 5.00 -6.30 18.90
CA ASP A 87 5.50 -7.25 17.90
C ASP A 87 6.88 -6.89 17.32
N TYR A 88 7.19 -5.60 17.21
CA TYR A 88 8.49 -5.13 16.73
C TYR A 88 9.50 -5.01 17.89
N LEU A 89 9.05 -4.60 19.07
CA LEU A 89 9.90 -4.46 20.25
C LEU A 89 10.47 -5.80 20.73
N VAL A 90 9.76 -6.92 20.53
CA VAL A 90 10.30 -8.27 20.78
C VAL A 90 11.51 -8.56 19.88
N LYS A 91 11.55 -8.00 18.68
CA LYS A 91 12.68 -8.17 17.73
C LYS A 91 13.81 -7.19 17.98
N ASN A 92 13.46 -5.93 18.27
CA ASN A 92 14.41 -4.88 18.58
C ASN A 92 13.91 -4.04 19.76
N ARG A 93 14.49 -4.27 20.94
CA ARG A 93 14.14 -3.58 22.19
C ARG A 93 14.20 -2.05 22.09
N TYR A 94 15.05 -1.51 21.21
CA TYR A 94 15.22 -0.06 21.06
C TYR A 94 14.18 0.58 20.14
N GLY A 95 13.37 -0.22 19.41
CA GLY A 95 12.38 0.30 18.47
C GLY A 95 12.99 1.11 17.32
N GLN A 96 14.22 0.79 16.91
CA GLN A 96 14.93 1.46 15.82
C GLN A 96 14.96 0.59 14.54
N VAL A 97 15.30 1.22 13.41
CA VAL A 97 15.40 0.61 12.07
C VAL A 97 16.67 1.03 11.35
#